data_AF-A0A3E2BJN4-F1
#
_entry.id   AF-A0A3E2BJN4-F1
#
_cell.length_a   1.000
_cell.length_b   1.000
_cell.length_c   1.000
_cell.angle_alpha   90.00
_cell.angle_beta   90.00
_cell.angle_gamma   90.00
#
_symmetry.space_group_name_H-M   'P 1'
#
loop_
_entity.id
_entity.type
_entity.pdbx_description
1 polymer ?
#
loop_
_entity_poly.entity_id
_entity_poly.type
_entity_poly.pdbx_seq_one_letter_code
_entity_poly.pdbx_strand_id
1 'polypeptide(L)' 'MPVVWKKYCGKGRVFYSSLGHVAADFDAPEAREIVKRGILWAARVIN' A
#
# COMPACT_ATOMS: atom_id res chain seq x y z
N MET A 1 -14.22 9.21 -0.30
CA MET A 1 -12.98 8.98 -1.07
C MET A 1 -12.23 7.81 -0.40
N PRO A 2 -11.90 6.71 -1.10
CA PRO A 2 -11.17 5.60 -0.49
C PRO A 2 -9.72 5.99 -0.16
N VAL A 3 -9.24 5.61 1.02
CA VAL A 3 -7.88 5.94 1.52
C VAL A 3 -6.83 4.93 1.07
N VAL A 4 -7.22 3.64 0.98
CA VAL A 4 -6.35 2.54 0.56
C VAL A 4 -7.15 1.59 -0.32
N TRP A 5 -6.57 1.14 -1.43
CA TRP A 5 -7.18 0.10 -2.28
C TRP A 5 -6.12 -0.65 -3.10
N LYS A 6 -6.53 -1.80 -3.64
CA LYS A 6 -5.74 -2.56 -4.61
C LYS A 6 -6.60 -2.95 -5.80
N LYS A 7 -6.00 -3.01 -6.98
CA LYS A 7 -6.67 -3.37 -8.24
C LYS A 7 -5.76 -4.20 -9.12
N TYR A 8 -6.34 -5.10 -9.91
CA TYR A 8 -5.65 -5.74 -11.03
C TYR A 8 -5.77 -4.86 -12.29
N CYS A 9 -4.63 -4.60 -12.92
CA CYS A 9 -4.56 -3.88 -14.19
C CYS A 9 -3.92 -4.82 -15.23
N GLY A 10 -4.75 -5.54 -15.97
CA GLY A 10 -4.31 -6.68 -16.78
C GLY A 10 -3.65 -7.74 -15.90
N LYS A 11 -2.43 -8.15 -16.24
CA LYS A 11 -1.61 -9.06 -15.41
C LYS A 11 -0.92 -8.34 -14.23
N GLY A 12 -0.93 -7.01 -14.19
CA GLY A 12 -0.29 -6.20 -13.16
C GLY A 12 -1.12 -6.10 -11.88
N ARG A 13 -0.44 -5.88 -10.76
CA ARG A 13 -1.02 -5.60 -9.43
C ARG A 13 -0.75 -4.13 -9.08
N VAL A 14 -1.80 -3.35 -8.80
CA VAL A 14 -1.70 -1.94 -8.40
C VAL A 14 -2.17 -1.79 -6.97
N PHE A 15 -1.31 -1.25 -6.12
CA PHE A 15 -1.65 -0.83 -4.76
C PHE A 15 -1.60 0.69 -4.67
N TYR A 16 -2.62 1.29 -4.06
CA TYR A 16 -2.72 2.73 -3.80
C TYR A 16 -2.95 2.98 -2.32
N SER A 17 -2.28 4.01 -1.80
CA SER A 17 -2.52 4.56 -0.48
C SER A 17 -2.39 6.08 -0.54
N SER A 18 -3.31 6.81 0.11
CA SER A 18 -3.17 8.24 0.34
C SER A 18 -2.52 8.58 1.69
N LEU A 19 -1.94 7.59 2.39
CA LEU A 19 -1.17 7.78 3.62
C LEU A 19 0.28 8.17 3.28
N GLY A 20 0.94 8.94 4.13
CA GLY A 20 2.34 9.34 3.95
C GLY A 20 2.51 10.72 3.33
N HIS A 21 1.73 11.70 3.77
CA HIS A 21 1.96 13.11 3.45
C HIS A 21 3.30 13.57 4.05
N VAL A 22 3.65 13.06 5.23
CA VAL A 22 4.96 13.25 5.89
C VAL A 22 5.51 11.92 6.42
N ALA A 23 6.83 11.85 6.66
CA ALA A 23 7.47 10.63 7.15
C ALA A 23 6.92 10.16 8.52
N ALA A 24 6.57 11.10 9.39
CA ALA A 24 6.00 10.83 10.71
C ALA A 24 4.61 10.14 10.64
N ASP A 25 3.91 10.19 9.50
CA ASP A 25 2.65 9.44 9.32
C ASP A 25 2.88 7.93 9.45
N PHE A 26 4.11 7.47 9.17
CA PHE A 26 4.50 6.07 9.33
C PHE A 26 4.97 5.72 10.73
N ASP A 27 4.95 6.65 11.69
CA ASP A 27 5.14 6.31 13.10
C ASP A 27 3.91 5.61 13.68
N ALA A 28 2.74 5.80 13.06
CA ALA A 28 1.60 4.90 13.23
C ALA A 28 1.95 3.52 12.63
N PRO A 29 2.09 2.46 13.45
CA PRO A 29 2.55 1.16 12.98
C PRO A 29 1.60 0.55 11.93
N GLU A 30 0.30 0.85 11.99
CA GLU A 30 -0.70 0.38 11.03
C GLU A 30 -0.50 0.99 9.65
N ALA A 31 -0.16 2.29 9.58
CA ALA A 31 0.11 2.99 8.34
C ALA A 31 1.38 2.45 7.67
N ARG A 32 2.42 2.18 8.47
CA ARG A 32 3.66 1.55 8.00
C ARG A 32 3.41 0.14 7.49
N GLU A 33 2.65 -0.66 8.24
CA GLU A 33 2.40 -2.06 7.92
C GLU A 33 1.53 -2.22 6.66
N ILE A 34 0.49 -1.40 6.50
CA ILE A 34 -0.37 -1.49 5.31
C ILE A 34 0.39 -1.11 4.03
N VAL A 35 1.24 -0.08 4.08
CA VAL A 35 2.06 0.33 2.93
C VAL A 35 3.10 -0.74 2.61
N LYS A 36 3.79 -1.29 3.62
CA LYS A 36 4.73 -2.39 3.45
C LYS A 36 4.06 -3.60 2.78
N ARG A 37 2.91 -4.06 3.29
CA ARG A 37 2.16 -5.19 2.72
C ARG A 37 1.67 -4.88 1.30
N GLY A 38 1.20 -3.66 1.05
CA GLY A 38 0.76 -3.22 -0.27
C GLY A 38 1.88 -3.27 -1.32
N ILE A 39 3.07 -2.78 -0.97
CA ILE A 39 4.27 -2.83 -1.81
C ILE A 39 4.66 -4.29 -2.10
N LEU A 40 4.76 -5.13 -1.07
CA LEU A 40 5.11 -6.54 -1.24
C LEU A 40 4.11 -7.30 -2.10
N TRP A 41 2.81 -7.03 -1.95
CA TRP A 41 1.75 -7.63 -2.77
C TRP A 41 1.86 -7.18 -4.24
N ALA A 42 2.08 -5.89 -4.50
CA ALA A 42 2.25 -5.34 -5.84
C ALA A 42 3.51 -5.90 -6.53
N ALA A 43 4.60 -6.07 -5.77
CA ALA A 43 5.85 -6.68 -6.21
C ALA A 43 5.78 -8.20 -6.39
N ARG A 44 4.67 -8.86 -6.04
CA ARG A 44 4.48 -10.33 -6.06
C ARG A 44 5.46 -11.10 -5.17
N VAL A 45 5.93 -10.46 -4.10
CA VAL A 45 6.76 -11.10 -3.07
C VAL A 45 5.88 -11.89 -2.09
N ILE A 46 4.60 -11.52 -2.00
CA ILE A 46 3.57 -12.20 -1.20
C ILE A 46 2.32 -12.48 -2.05
N ASN A 47 1.53 -13.48 -1.61
CA ASN A 47 0.29 -13.90 -2.25
C ASN A 47 -0.89 -12.98 -1.88
#